data_AF-X1E4H4-F1
#
_entry.id   AF-X1E4H4-F1
#
_cell.length_a   1.000
_cell.length_b   1.000
_cell.length_c   1.000
_cell.angle_alpha   90.00
_cell.angle_beta   90.00
_cell.angle_gamma   90.00
#
_symmetry.space_group_name_H-M   'P 1'
#
loop_
_entity.id
_entity.type
_entity.pdbx_description
1 polymer ?
#
loop_
_entity_poly.entity_id
_entity_poly.type
_entity_poly.pdbx_seq_one_letter_code
_entity_poly.pdbx_strand_id
1 'polypeptide(L)'
;MKNISFIKSIMAIIILSTLLICCGGGDDEATPEIPLPRTAEDVKNDFKNLTFNVGINDFRLESIVEGIFWKFRVIVPEGASSSNKMPLVM
;
A
#
# COMPACT_ATOMS: atom_id res chain seq x y z
N MET A 1 38.23 56.26 14.24
CA MET A 1 38.50 54.82 13.91
C MET A 1 37.50 53.83 14.53
N LYS A 2 36.88 54.10 15.70
CA LYS A 2 35.88 53.20 16.34
C LYS A 2 34.62 52.91 15.49
N ASN A 3 34.17 53.88 14.70
CA ASN A 3 32.90 53.78 13.94
C ASN A 3 32.98 52.74 12.79
N ILE A 4 34.15 52.57 12.17
CA ILE A 4 34.34 51.62 11.05
C ILE A 4 34.38 50.16 11.57
N SER A 5 34.94 49.94 12.75
CA SER A 5 34.94 48.62 13.40
C SER A 5 33.53 48.22 13.85
N PHE A 6 32.73 49.19 14.30
CA PHE A 6 31.35 48.96 14.73
C PHE A 6 30.43 48.62 13.55
N ILE A 7 30.57 49.32 12.42
CA ILE A 7 29.80 49.05 11.19
C ILE A 7 30.12 47.66 10.62
N LYS A 8 31.38 47.22 10.65
CA LYS A 8 31.77 45.85 10.24
C LYS A 8 31.13 44.78 11.14
N SER A 9 31.04 45.03 12.44
CA SER A 9 30.40 44.12 13.38
C SER A 9 28.88 44.02 13.16
N ILE A 10 28.23 45.15 12.85
CA ILE A 10 26.78 45.17 12.54
C ILE A 10 26.49 44.42 11.24
N MET A 11 27.30 44.64 10.20
CA MET A 11 27.13 43.95 8.92
C MET A 11 27.32 42.43 9.05
N ALA A 12 28.27 41.98 9.89
CA ALA A 12 28.46 40.56 10.18
C ALA A 12 27.25 39.94 10.89
N ILE A 13 26.61 40.66 11.80
CA ILE A 13 25.41 40.20 12.52
C ILE A 13 24.21 40.09 11.58
N ILE A 14 24.04 41.05 10.66
CA ILE A 14 22.94 41.05 9.67
C ILE A 14 23.09 39.88 8.69
N ILE A 15 24.31 39.59 8.24
CA ILE A 15 24.57 38.45 7.35
C ILE A 15 24.29 37.13 8.08
N LEU A 16 24.70 37.01 9.35
CA LEU A 16 24.46 35.82 10.16
C LEU A 16 22.97 35.59 10.45
N SER A 17 22.18 36.66 10.64
CA SER A 17 20.73 36.53 10.89
C SER A 17 19.94 36.16 9.64
N THR A 18 20.38 36.55 8.43
CA THR A 18 19.72 36.11 7.18
C THR A 18 19.91 34.63 6.87
N LEU A 19 20.97 34.00 7.38
CA LEU A 19 21.21 32.56 7.22
C LEU A 19 20.30 31.70 8.11
N LEU A 20 19.75 32.27 9.20
CA LEU A 20 18.86 31.55 10.13
C LEU A 20 17.39 31.52 9.69
N ILE A 21 17.00 32.30 8.68
CA ILE A 21 15.60 32.42 8.23
C ILE A 21 15.27 31.44 7.10
N CYS A 22 16.26 30.73 6.53
CA CYS A 22 16.07 29.86 5.36
C CYS A 22 15.91 28.37 5.71
N CYS A 23 15.19 28.05 6.79
CA CYS A 23 14.81 26.68 7.14
C CYS A 23 13.28 26.60 7.26
N GLY A 24 12.62 26.29 6.14
CA GLY A 24 11.17 26.18 6.08
C GLY A 24 10.62 25.82 4.71
N GLY A 25 11.32 24.96 3.96
CA GLY A 25 10.72 24.18 2.89
C GLY A 25 10.31 22.84 3.48
N GLY A 26 9.16 22.80 4.14
CA GLY A 26 8.54 21.52 4.45
C GLY A 26 8.10 20.94 3.12
N ASP A 27 8.83 19.96 2.62
CA ASP A 27 8.34 19.10 1.55
C ASP A 27 6.96 18.61 1.98
N ASP A 28 5.99 18.71 1.08
CA ASP A 28 4.70 18.05 1.20
C ASP A 28 4.98 16.54 1.27
N GLU A 29 5.35 16.03 2.46
CA GLU A 29 5.36 14.61 2.73
C GLU A 29 3.91 14.17 2.60
N ALA A 30 3.61 13.54 1.47
CA ALA A 30 2.45 12.71 1.31
C ALA A 30 2.41 11.80 2.55
N THR A 31 1.42 12.06 3.41
CA THR A 31 1.16 11.22 4.58
C THR A 31 1.16 9.78 4.07
N PRO A 32 1.96 8.86 4.65
CA PRO A 32 1.95 7.49 4.18
C PRO A 32 0.52 7.00 4.29
N GLU A 33 -0.11 6.72 3.14
CA GLU A 33 -1.43 6.11 3.10
C GLU A 33 -1.31 4.77 3.82
N ILE A 34 -1.80 4.72 5.07
CA ILE A 34 -1.90 3.48 5.80
C ILE A 34 -2.85 2.61 4.97
N PRO A 35 -2.41 1.45 4.43
CA PRO A 35 -3.27 0.60 3.64
C PRO A 35 -4.51 0.25 4.47
N LEU A 36 -5.69 0.48 3.91
CA LEU A 36 -6.94 0.10 4.57
C LEU A 36 -6.93 -1.43 4.78
N PRO A 37 -7.42 -1.92 5.93
CA PRO A 37 -7.49 -3.35 6.17
C PRO A 37 -8.39 -4.02 5.13
N ARG A 38 -7.96 -5.19 4.66
CA ARG A 38 -8.70 -6.00 3.68
C ARG A 38 -10.09 -6.36 4.21
N THR A 39 -11.10 -6.17 3.38
CA THR A 39 -12.50 -6.38 3.78
C THR A 39 -13.01 -7.76 3.34
N ALA A 40 -14.15 -8.17 3.91
CA ALA A 40 -14.85 -9.36 3.46
C ALA A 40 -15.34 -9.25 2.00
N GLU A 41 -15.62 -8.04 1.51
CA GLU A 41 -16.06 -7.85 0.13
C GLU A 41 -14.90 -8.04 -0.85
N ASP A 42 -13.69 -7.63 -0.48
CA ASP A 42 -12.47 -7.90 -1.26
C ASP A 42 -12.25 -9.40 -1.43
N VAL A 43 -12.38 -10.15 -0.32
CA VAL A 43 -12.28 -11.62 -0.35
C VAL A 43 -13.37 -12.24 -1.24
N LYS A 44 -14.61 -11.76 -1.18
CA LYS A 44 -15.67 -12.26 -2.09
C LYS A 44 -15.34 -11.96 -3.55
N ASN A 45 -14.77 -10.80 -3.85
CA ASN A 45 -14.40 -10.43 -5.20
C ASN A 45 -13.25 -11.29 -5.72
N ASP A 46 -12.26 -11.62 -4.89
CA ASP A 46 -11.24 -12.61 -5.24
C ASP A 46 -11.87 -13.96 -5.63
N PHE A 47 -12.81 -14.47 -4.83
CA PHE A 47 -13.50 -15.74 -5.13
C PHE A 47 -14.28 -15.68 -6.45
N LYS A 48 -14.97 -14.56 -6.74
CA LYS A 48 -15.69 -14.37 -8.02
C LYS A 48 -14.74 -14.34 -9.22
N ASN A 49 -13.49 -13.89 -9.01
CA ASN A 49 -12.48 -13.76 -10.06
C ASN A 49 -11.67 -15.05 -10.28
N LEU A 50 -11.92 -16.12 -9.51
CA LEU A 50 -11.28 -17.41 -9.74
C LEU A 50 -11.75 -18.04 -11.05
N THR A 51 -10.79 -18.48 -11.85
CA THR A 51 -11.06 -19.26 -13.06
C THR A 51 -10.77 -20.73 -12.77
N PHE A 52 -11.76 -21.59 -12.99
CA PHE A 52 -11.64 -23.03 -12.79
C PHE A 52 -11.48 -23.73 -14.14
N ASN A 53 -10.46 -24.59 -14.24
CA ASN A 53 -10.25 -25.47 -15.38
C ASN A 53 -10.71 -26.88 -15.03
N VAL A 54 -11.03 -27.70 -16.03
CA VAL A 54 -11.24 -29.15 -15.81
C VAL A 54 -9.96 -29.76 -15.25
N GLY A 55 -10.09 -30.65 -14.27
CA GLY A 55 -8.99 -31.27 -13.54
C GLY A 55 -8.69 -30.59 -12.20
N ILE A 56 -7.42 -30.64 -11.80
CA ILE A 56 -6.95 -30.15 -10.49
C ILE A 56 -6.60 -28.66 -10.59
N ASN A 57 -7.20 -27.84 -9.72
CA ASN A 57 -6.88 -26.42 -9.58
C ASN A 57 -6.44 -26.16 -8.14
N ASP A 58 -5.22 -25.66 -7.96
CA ASP A 58 -4.70 -25.27 -6.66
C ASP A 58 -4.71 -23.75 -6.53
N PHE A 59 -5.37 -23.27 -5.48
CA PHE A 59 -5.52 -21.83 -5.24
C PHE A 59 -4.89 -21.43 -3.90
N ARG A 60 -4.43 -20.17 -3.88
CA ARG A 60 -3.98 -19.48 -2.68
C ARG A 60 -4.67 -18.12 -2.63
N LEU A 61 -5.49 -17.90 -1.61
CA LEU A 61 -6.20 -16.64 -1.39
C LEU A 61 -5.82 -16.04 -0.04
N GLU A 62 -5.69 -14.72 0.00
CA GLU A 62 -5.45 -14.00 1.24
C GLU A 62 -6.77 -13.79 2.00
N SER A 63 -6.74 -14.05 3.30
CA SER A 63 -7.88 -13.82 4.19
C SER A 63 -8.05 -12.32 4.49
N ILE A 64 -9.08 -11.95 5.25
CA ILE A 64 -9.23 -10.59 5.76
C ILE A 64 -8.10 -10.15 6.71
N VAL A 65 -7.36 -11.13 7.28
CA VAL A 65 -6.18 -10.87 8.10
C VAL A 65 -4.96 -10.89 7.19
N GLU A 66 -4.26 -9.76 7.13
CA GLU A 66 -3.06 -9.58 6.32
C GLU A 66 -2.02 -10.66 6.62
N GLY A 67 -1.43 -11.22 5.56
CA GLY A 67 -0.39 -12.26 5.68
C GLY A 67 -0.93 -13.66 6.00
N ILE A 68 -2.24 -13.82 6.24
CA ILE A 68 -2.87 -15.13 6.42
C ILE A 68 -3.49 -15.58 5.11
N PHE A 69 -3.07 -16.77 4.65
CA PHE A 69 -3.49 -17.32 3.36
C PHE A 69 -4.20 -18.66 3.52
N TRP A 70 -5.32 -18.80 2.83
CA TRP A 70 -5.98 -20.08 2.62
C TRP A 70 -5.43 -20.74 1.37
N LYS A 71 -5.10 -22.02 1.50
CA LYS A 71 -4.65 -22.86 0.39
C LYS A 71 -5.64 -24.00 0.24
N PHE A 72 -6.22 -24.15 -0.94
CA PHE A 72 -7.21 -25.17 -1.20
C PHE A 72 -7.11 -25.67 -2.63
N ARG A 73 -7.56 -26.91 -2.82
CA ARG A 73 -7.62 -27.58 -4.11
C ARG A 73 -9.07 -27.74 -4.51
N VAL A 74 -9.38 -27.45 -5.77
CA VAL A 74 -10.67 -27.74 -6.38
C VAL A 74 -10.44 -28.70 -7.53
N ILE A 75 -11.12 -29.85 -7.50
CA ILE A 75 -11.10 -30.83 -8.57
C ILE A 75 -12.38 -30.67 -9.36
N VAL A 76 -12.27 -30.20 -10.60
CA VAL A 76 -13.39 -30.03 -11.51
C VAL A 76 -13.46 -31.28 -12.39
N PRO A 77 -14.53 -32.08 -12.31
CA PRO A 77 -14.63 -33.29 -13.13
C PRO A 77 -14.88 -32.94 -14.61
N GLU A 78 -14.54 -33.88 -15.49
CA GLU A 78 -14.87 -33.76 -16.90
C GLU A 78 -16.39 -33.63 -17.09
N GLY A 79 -16.81 -32.75 -18.00
CA GLY A 79 -18.22 -32.49 -18.28
C GLY A 79 -18.90 -31.49 -17.33
N ALA A 80 -18.19 -30.93 -16.34
CA ALA A 80 -18.70 -29.80 -15.56
C ALA A 80 -18.95 -28.59 -16.45
N SER A 81 -20.16 -28.02 -16.40
CA SER A 81 -20.48 -26.82 -17.16
C SER A 81 -21.63 -26.05 -16.52
N SER A 82 -21.97 -24.90 -17.10
CA SER A 82 -23.15 -24.13 -16.68
C SER A 82 -24.47 -24.88 -16.91
N SER A 83 -24.52 -25.77 -17.91
CA SER A 83 -25.67 -26.63 -18.21
C SER A 83 -25.63 -27.98 -17.50
N ASN A 84 -24.46 -28.43 -17.05
CA ASN A 84 -24.26 -29.65 -16.27
C ASN A 84 -23.56 -29.35 -14.95
N LYS A 85 -24.35 -28.87 -13.98
CA LYS A 85 -23.87 -28.57 -12.63
C LYS A 85 -23.66 -29.86 -11.87
N MET A 86 -22.48 -30.00 -11.26
CA MET A 86 -22.17 -31.12 -10.38
C MET A 86 -22.16 -30.68 -8.91
N PRO A 87 -22.52 -31.58 -7.97
CA PRO A 87 -22.47 -31.26 -6.55
C PRO A 87 -21.03 -31.03 -6.10
N LEU A 88 -20.84 -30.07 -5.19
CA LEU A 88 -19.59 -29.91 -4.46
C LEU A 88 -19.54 -30.94 -3.33
N VAL A 89 -18.44 -31.69 -3.26
CA VAL A 89 -18.14 -32.60 -2.16
C VAL A 89 -16.93 -32.04 -1.42
N MET A 90 -17.05 -31.91 -0.10
CA MET A 90 -16.02 -31.36 0.80
C MET A 90 -15.31 -32.45 1.58
#